data_AF-A0A519TSI1-F1
#
_entry.id   AF-A0A519TSI1-F1
#
_cell.length_a   1.000
_cell.length_b   1.000
_cell.length_c   1.000
_cell.angle_alpha   90.00
_cell.angle_beta   90.00
_cell.angle_gamma   90.00
#
_symmetry.space_group_name_H-M   'P 1'
#
loop_
_entity.id
_entity.type
_entity.pdbx_description
1 polymer ?
#
loop_
_entity_poly.entity_id
_entity_poly.type
_entity_poly.pdbx_seq_one_letter_code
_entity_poly.pdbx_strand_id
1 'polypeptide(L)'
;MLFIPFVAGKKTAYIGCGKCGTHYYPSAFTAYELQAIDFTKQTKKRWYHFSGLILLLLFITGAATLVFMGSQENKKRMENNLACLQPNCVIFYHKAEDVNTSMLVSRVAADTVFVHENTKSTNGSAYQIDDSDNYKGQETYFLRSELKKWLSDGKINDITEPQTYGD
;
A
#
# COMPACT_ATOMS: atom_id res chain seq x y z
N MET A 1 -13.94 29.32 4.08
CA MET A 1 -14.03 28.08 3.27
C MET A 1 -13.16 28.25 2.03
N LEU A 2 -12.12 27.44 1.87
CA LEU A 2 -11.29 27.41 0.67
C LEU A 2 -11.92 26.41 -0.32
N PHE A 3 -12.45 26.88 -1.45
CA PHE A 3 -13.06 26.03 -2.48
C PHE A 3 -12.02 25.69 -3.55
N ILE A 4 -11.70 24.40 -3.68
CA ILE A 4 -10.81 23.90 -4.74
C ILE A 4 -11.70 23.27 -5.82
N PRO A 5 -11.77 23.83 -7.04
CA PRO A 5 -12.58 23.27 -8.11
C PRO A 5 -11.98 21.93 -8.56
N PHE A 6 -12.75 20.85 -8.36
CA PHE A 6 -12.39 19.49 -8.79
C PHE A 6 -12.48 19.33 -10.31
N VAL A 7 -13.46 20.02 -10.92
CA VAL A 7 -13.66 20.09 -12.36
C VAL A 7 -13.88 21.54 -12.76
N ALA A 8 -13.48 21.87 -13.97
CA ALA A 8 -13.71 23.19 -14.50
C ALA A 8 -15.22 23.46 -14.64
N GLY A 9 -15.70 24.51 -13.98
CA GLY A 9 -17.11 24.93 -14.02
C GLY A 9 -17.64 25.24 -15.44
N LYS A 10 -18.95 25.52 -15.52
CA LYS A 10 -19.57 25.99 -16.76
C LYS A 10 -18.95 27.34 -17.14
N LYS A 11 -18.60 27.50 -18.42
CA LYS A 11 -18.21 28.82 -18.94
C LYS A 11 -19.47 29.62 -19.19
N THR A 12 -19.43 30.90 -18.85
CA THR A 12 -20.53 31.83 -19.11
C THR A 12 -20.05 32.87 -20.12
N ALA A 13 -20.80 33.05 -21.19
CA ALA A 13 -20.53 34.07 -22.19
C ALA A 13 -21.09 35.41 -21.71
N TYR A 14 -20.41 36.51 -22.06
CA TYR A 14 -20.90 37.86 -21.85
C TYR A 14 -20.65 38.69 -23.11
N ILE A 15 -21.58 39.61 -23.41
CA ILE A 15 -21.45 40.58 -24.48
C ILE A 15 -21.03 41.91 -23.84
N GLY A 16 -19.85 42.42 -24.21
CA GLY A 16 -19.33 43.69 -23.71
C GLY A 16 -19.69 44.85 -24.64
N CYS A 17 -20.16 45.97 -24.07
CA CYS A 17 -20.34 47.20 -24.82
C CYS A 17 -19.03 48.02 -24.82
N GLY A 18 -18.45 48.25 -26.00
CA GLY A 18 -17.21 49.01 -26.14
C GLY A 18 -17.32 50.49 -25.77
N LYS A 19 -18.54 51.07 -25.67
CA LYS A 19 -18.75 52.48 -25.33
C LYS A 19 -18.93 52.74 -23.84
N CYS A 20 -19.65 51.86 -23.13
CA CYS A 20 -19.94 52.04 -21.70
C CYS A 20 -19.29 50.99 -20.79
N GLY A 21 -18.58 50.00 -21.33
CA GLY A 21 -17.84 49.00 -20.55
C GLY A 21 -18.71 48.00 -19.78
N THR A 22 -20.03 48.09 -19.88
CA THR A 22 -20.97 47.17 -19.24
C THR A 22 -21.02 45.84 -19.97
N HIS A 23 -21.21 44.76 -19.20
CA HIS A 23 -21.33 43.40 -19.70
C HIS A 23 -22.77 42.91 -19.55
N TYR A 24 -23.29 42.28 -20.59
CA TYR A 24 -24.66 41.76 -20.62
C TYR A 24 -24.68 40.26 -20.89
N TYR A 25 -25.70 39.58 -20.37
CA TYR A 25 -25.96 38.21 -20.76
C TYR A 25 -26.36 38.15 -22.24
N PRO A 26 -25.97 37.09 -22.98
CA PRO A 26 -26.31 36.94 -24.39
C PRO A 26 -27.81 37.02 -24.69
N SER A 27 -28.66 36.57 -23.76
CA SER A 27 -30.11 36.61 -23.86
C SER A 27 -30.69 38.04 -23.96
N ALA A 28 -29.94 39.06 -23.54
CA ALA A 28 -30.34 40.46 -23.71
C ALA A 28 -30.18 40.97 -25.16
N PHE A 29 -29.41 40.26 -25.99
CA PHE A 29 -29.14 40.61 -27.39
C PHE A 29 -29.26 39.37 -28.28
N THR A 30 -30.51 38.99 -28.59
CA THR A 30 -30.86 37.79 -29.36
C THR A 30 -30.13 37.68 -30.70
N ALA A 31 -29.82 38.81 -31.36
CA ALA A 31 -29.07 38.85 -32.62
C ALA A 31 -27.63 38.31 -32.52
N TYR A 32 -27.02 38.34 -31.33
CA TYR A 32 -25.63 37.92 -31.10
C TYR A 32 -25.51 36.71 -30.17
N GLU A 33 -26.63 36.15 -29.75
CA GLU A 33 -26.69 35.06 -28.77
C GLU A 33 -25.98 33.79 -29.25
N LEU A 34 -26.27 33.36 -30.49
CA LEU A 34 -25.62 32.20 -31.11
C LEU A 34 -24.10 32.37 -31.22
N GLN A 35 -23.67 33.57 -31.59
CA GLN A 35 -22.24 33.90 -31.73
C GLN A 35 -21.53 33.85 -30.37
N ALA A 36 -22.15 34.36 -29.30
CA ALA A 36 -21.62 34.32 -27.94
C ALA A 36 -21.51 32.88 -27.40
N ILE A 37 -22.48 32.02 -27.71
CA ILE A 37 -22.46 30.59 -27.36
C ILE A 37 -21.31 29.87 -28.07
N ASP A 38 -21.07 30.16 -29.36
CA ASP A 38 -19.99 29.52 -30.12
C ASP A 38 -18.60 29.99 -29.68
N PHE A 39 -18.42 31.27 -29.34
CA PHE A 39 -17.17 31.76 -28.75
C PHE A 39 -16.82 31.07 -27.42
N THR A 40 -17.83 30.69 -26.64
CA THR A 40 -17.65 29.97 -25.37
C THR A 40 -17.11 28.57 -25.59
N LYS A 41 -17.52 27.90 -26.68
CA LYS A 41 -17.00 26.58 -27.07
C LYS A 41 -15.54 26.69 -27.52
N GLN A 42 -15.19 27.72 -28.29
CA GLN A 42 -13.84 27.93 -28.83
C GLN A 42 -12.80 28.30 -27.75
N THR A 43 -13.21 29.01 -26.71
CA THR A 43 -12.29 29.45 -25.64
C THR A 43 -11.79 28.25 -24.84
N LYS A 44 -10.49 27.94 -24.80
CA LYS A 44 -9.98 26.80 -24.00
C LYS A 44 -10.05 27.09 -22.49
N LYS A 45 -10.33 26.06 -21.68
CA LYS A 45 -10.24 26.15 -20.21
C LYS A 45 -8.76 26.17 -19.81
N ARG A 46 -8.37 27.09 -18.93
CA ARG A 46 -7.00 27.15 -18.38
C ARG A 46 -6.77 25.99 -17.39
N TRP A 47 -5.53 25.54 -17.28
CA TRP A 47 -5.15 24.35 -16.50
C TRP A 47 -5.56 24.42 -15.02
N TYR A 48 -5.49 25.61 -14.40
CA TYR A 48 -5.81 25.79 -12.97
C TYR A 48 -7.28 25.54 -12.63
N HIS A 49 -8.18 25.48 -13.62
CA HIS A 49 -9.56 25.06 -13.40
C HIS A 49 -9.70 23.56 -13.10
N PHE A 50 -8.60 22.80 -13.22
CA PHE A 50 -8.51 21.38 -12.89
C PHE A 50 -7.55 21.12 -11.72
N SER A 51 -7.22 22.15 -10.92
CA SER A 51 -6.27 22.05 -9.82
C SER A 51 -6.65 20.99 -8.80
N GLY A 52 -7.94 20.79 -8.51
CA GLY A 52 -8.40 19.72 -7.62
C GLY A 52 -8.12 18.32 -8.15
N LEU A 53 -8.30 18.10 -9.47
CA LEU A 53 -7.99 16.82 -10.10
C LEU A 53 -6.48 16.54 -10.13
N ILE A 54 -5.66 17.57 -10.38
CA ILE A 54 -4.21 17.47 -10.31
C ILE A 54 -3.76 17.11 -8.88
N LEU A 55 -4.32 17.78 -7.86
CA LEU A 55 -4.02 17.48 -6.46
C LEU A 55 -4.42 16.06 -6.06
N LEU A 56 -5.60 15.60 -6.49
CA LEU A 56 -6.04 14.23 -6.25
C LEU A 56 -5.10 13.22 -6.90
N LEU A 57 -4.70 13.46 -8.16
CA LEU A 57 -3.80 12.57 -8.87
C LEU A 57 -2.45 12.49 -8.17
N LEU A 58 -1.89 13.63 -7.76
CA LEU A 58 -0.65 13.68 -6.98
C LEU A 58 -0.76 12.90 -5.67
N PHE A 59 -1.88 13.04 -4.95
CA PHE A 59 -2.12 12.31 -3.71
C PHE A 59 -2.19 10.80 -3.94
N ILE A 60 -2.95 10.34 -4.94
CA ILE A 60 -3.06 8.92 -5.29
C ILE A 60 -1.70 8.37 -5.70
N THR A 61 -0.96 9.08 -6.55
CA THR A 61 0.38 8.63 -6.98
C THR A 61 1.34 8.57 -5.79
N GLY A 62 1.31 9.57 -4.90
CA GLY A 62 2.16 9.59 -3.71
C GLY A 62 1.85 8.43 -2.77
N ALA A 63 0.57 8.18 -2.49
CA ALA A 63 0.15 7.04 -1.69
C ALA A 63 0.59 5.70 -2.31
N ALA A 64 0.37 5.52 -3.62
CA ALA A 64 0.79 4.32 -4.32
C ALA A 64 2.32 4.11 -4.27
N THR A 65 3.11 5.18 -4.43
CA THR A 65 4.57 5.09 -4.32
C THR A 65 5.03 4.69 -2.92
N LEU A 66 4.41 5.23 -1.87
CA LEU A 66 4.76 4.87 -0.48
C LEU A 66 4.43 3.41 -0.19
N VAL A 67 3.26 2.93 -0.63
CA VAL A 67 2.87 1.52 -0.48
C VAL A 67 3.84 0.60 -1.23
N PHE A 68 4.22 0.96 -2.45
CA PHE A 68 5.16 0.17 -3.24
C PHE A 68 6.56 0.13 -2.64
N MET A 69 7.07 1.27 -2.16
CA MET A 69 8.36 1.35 -1.46
C MET A 69 8.35 0.50 -0.17
N GLY A 70 7.31 0.64 0.66
CA GLY A 70 7.18 -0.15 1.88
C GLY A 70 7.10 -1.66 1.61
N SER A 71 6.41 -2.07 0.54
CA SER A 71 6.36 -3.47 0.11
C SER A 71 7.74 -3.99 -0.31
N GLN A 72 8.52 -3.21 -1.08
CA GLN A 72 9.88 -3.60 -1.45
C GLN A 72 10.82 -3.68 -0.25
N GLU A 73 10.76 -2.72 0.67
CA GLU A 73 11.56 -2.72 1.89
C GLU A 73 11.23 -3.93 2.76
N ASN A 74 9.94 -4.23 2.93
CA ASN A 74 9.52 -5.41 3.70
C ASN A 74 10.00 -6.71 3.04
N LYS A 75 9.88 -6.84 1.72
CA LYS A 75 10.39 -8.01 0.98
C LYS A 75 11.90 -8.18 1.19
N LYS A 76 12.68 -7.10 1.03
CA LYS A 76 14.14 -7.13 1.27
C LYS A 76 14.47 -7.47 2.72
N ARG A 77 13.72 -6.92 3.69
CA ARG A 77 13.86 -7.25 5.11
C ARG A 77 13.64 -8.73 5.35
N MET A 78 12.59 -9.32 4.80
CA MET A 78 12.30 -10.73 4.98
C MET A 78 13.33 -11.65 4.32
N GLU A 79 13.78 -11.31 3.11
CA GLU A 79 14.88 -12.02 2.45
C GLU A 79 16.18 -11.97 3.27
N ASN A 80 16.49 -10.81 3.86
CA ASN A 80 17.66 -10.63 4.73
C ASN A 80 17.51 -11.40 6.04
N ASN A 81 16.36 -11.33 6.71
CA ASN A 81 16.10 -12.06 7.95
C ASN A 81 16.23 -13.58 7.71
N LEU A 82 15.75 -14.07 6.57
CA LEU A 82 15.90 -15.46 6.19
C LEU A 82 17.37 -15.85 5.90
N ALA A 83 18.12 -14.96 5.25
CA ALA A 83 19.54 -15.18 4.99
C ALA A 83 20.39 -15.16 6.28
N CYS A 84 20.01 -14.35 7.26
CA CYS A 84 20.70 -14.17 8.53
C CYS A 84 20.04 -14.92 9.70
N LEU A 85 19.29 -16.00 9.43
CA LEU A 85 18.67 -16.81 10.47
C LEU A 85 19.68 -17.28 11.52
N GLN A 86 19.32 -17.09 12.79
CA GLN A 86 20.10 -17.44 13.96
C GLN A 86 19.25 -18.29 14.93
N PRO A 87 19.89 -19.01 15.87
CA PRO A 87 19.19 -19.61 16.99
C PRO A 87 18.28 -18.60 17.70
N ASN A 88 17.14 -19.09 18.20
CA ASN A 88 16.08 -18.33 18.86
C ASN A 88 15.30 -17.34 17.99
N CYS A 89 15.52 -17.31 16.67
CA CYS A 89 14.58 -16.66 15.77
C CYS A 89 13.25 -17.43 15.70
N VAL A 90 12.13 -16.73 15.61
CA VAL A 90 10.80 -17.33 15.39
C VAL A 90 10.36 -17.05 13.96
N ILE A 91 9.92 -18.10 13.25
CA ILE A 91 9.35 -18.00 11.91
C ILE A 91 7.84 -18.20 12.02
N PHE A 92 7.07 -17.18 11.67
CA PHE A 92 5.60 -17.24 11.64
C PHE A 92 5.12 -17.62 10.25
N TYR A 93 4.22 -18.60 10.15
CA TYR A 93 3.79 -19.11 8.85
C TYR A 93 2.36 -19.65 8.83
N HIS A 94 1.79 -19.69 7.63
CA HIS A 94 0.53 -20.35 7.32
C HIS A 94 0.74 -21.87 7.23
N LYS A 95 0.12 -22.63 8.14
CA LYS A 95 0.17 -24.10 8.12
C LYS A 95 -0.85 -24.68 7.13
N ALA A 96 -2.05 -24.11 7.11
CA ALA A 96 -3.17 -24.46 6.22
C ALA A 96 -4.03 -23.22 5.95
N GLU A 97 -5.09 -23.37 5.15
CA GLU A 97 -6.08 -22.30 4.93
C GLU A 97 -6.62 -21.79 6.26
N ASP A 98 -6.51 -20.48 6.50
CA ASP A 98 -6.87 -19.81 7.75
C ASP A 98 -6.24 -20.37 9.03
N VAL A 99 -5.13 -21.12 8.95
CA VAL A 99 -4.43 -21.64 10.14
C VAL A 99 -2.99 -21.15 10.16
N ASN A 100 -2.68 -20.36 11.18
CA ASN A 100 -1.37 -19.78 11.45
C ASN A 100 -0.68 -20.47 12.62
N THR A 101 0.62 -20.62 12.51
CA THR A 101 1.47 -21.13 13.59
C THR A 101 2.86 -20.50 13.51
N SER A 102 3.75 -20.94 14.39
CA SER A 102 5.14 -20.49 14.45
C SER A 102 6.08 -21.68 14.64
N MET A 103 7.35 -21.46 14.35
CA MET A 103 8.43 -22.40 14.66
C MET A 103 9.63 -21.63 15.20
N LEU A 104 10.25 -22.19 16.24
CA LEU A 104 11.44 -21.62 16.88
C LEU A 104 12.69 -22.26 16.29
N VAL A 105 13.65 -21.46 15.86
CA VAL A 105 14.92 -21.94 15.32
C VAL A 105 15.83 -22.39 16.46
N SER A 106 16.16 -23.68 16.53
CA SER A 106 17.08 -24.21 17.53
C SER A 106 18.54 -23.98 17.12
N ARG A 107 18.88 -24.31 15.88
CA ARG A 107 20.23 -24.16 15.33
C ARG A 107 20.22 -24.10 13.81
N VAL A 108 21.28 -23.56 13.25
CA VAL A 108 21.48 -23.43 11.80
C VAL A 108 22.83 -24.05 11.45
N ALA A 109 22.82 -25.04 10.55
CA ALA A 109 24.03 -25.71 10.08
C ALA A 109 24.09 -25.67 8.55
N ALA A 110 24.99 -24.85 8.02
CA ALA A 110 25.10 -24.58 6.57
C ALA A 110 23.73 -24.19 5.97
N ASP A 111 23.18 -25.03 5.10
CA ASP A 111 21.90 -24.82 4.41
C ASP A 111 20.69 -25.43 5.14
N THR A 112 20.89 -26.07 6.28
CA THR A 112 19.83 -26.69 7.06
C THR A 112 19.49 -25.87 8.29
N VAL A 113 18.21 -25.57 8.46
CA VAL A 113 17.65 -24.87 9.61
C VAL A 113 16.88 -25.89 10.44
N PHE A 114 17.28 -26.05 11.70
CA PHE A 114 16.62 -26.92 12.65
C PHE A 114 15.66 -26.10 13.50
N VAL A 115 14.46 -26.61 13.71
CA VAL A 115 13.38 -25.88 14.35
C VAL A 115 12.55 -26.77 15.26
N HIS A 116 11.90 -26.14 16.24
CA HIS A 116 10.81 -26.72 17.01
C HIS A 116 9.50 -26.08 16.55
N GLU A 117 8.59 -26.88 16.01
CA GLU A 117 7.25 -26.38 15.68
C GLU A 117 6.46 -26.06 16.95
N ASN A 118 5.68 -24.98 16.89
CA ASN A 118 4.73 -24.64 17.93
C ASN A 118 3.63 -25.71 17.98
N THR A 119 3.38 -26.24 19.17
CA THR A 119 2.32 -27.23 19.41
C THR A 119 0.91 -26.66 19.24
N LYS A 120 0.75 -25.34 19.25
CA LYS A 120 -0.51 -24.62 19.04
C LYS A 120 -0.63 -24.07 17.62
N SER A 121 -1.85 -23.82 17.20
CA SER A 121 -2.18 -23.13 15.96
C SER A 121 -3.41 -22.26 16.18
N THR A 122 -3.56 -21.20 15.40
CA THR A 122 -4.63 -20.21 15.56
C THR A 122 -5.14 -19.74 14.21
N ASN A 123 -6.40 -19.32 14.14
CA ASN A 123 -6.94 -18.65 12.94
C ASN A 123 -6.67 -17.13 12.97
N GLY A 124 -6.15 -16.62 14.08
CA GLY A 124 -5.72 -15.24 14.25
C GLY A 124 -4.23 -15.05 14.02
N SER A 125 -3.67 -14.05 14.70
CA SER A 125 -2.24 -13.75 14.64
C SER A 125 -1.43 -14.81 15.39
N ALA A 126 -0.43 -15.43 14.74
CA ALA A 126 0.43 -16.44 15.37
C ALA A 126 1.29 -15.87 16.51
N TYR A 127 1.47 -14.55 16.60
CA TYR A 127 2.12 -13.91 17.76
C TYR A 127 1.37 -14.15 19.07
N GLN A 128 0.07 -14.43 19.02
CA GLN A 128 -0.74 -14.71 20.22
C GLN A 128 -0.42 -16.05 20.87
N ILE A 129 0.26 -16.94 20.15
CA ILE A 129 0.63 -18.28 20.62
C ILE A 129 2.16 -18.43 20.71
N ASP A 130 2.92 -17.34 20.56
CA ASP A 130 4.37 -17.30 20.69
C ASP A 130 4.78 -17.36 22.17
N ASP A 131 5.01 -18.57 22.67
CA ASP A 131 5.38 -18.84 24.06
C ASP A 131 6.44 -19.96 24.06
N SER A 132 7.52 -19.80 24.83
CA SER A 132 8.60 -20.78 24.93
C SER A 132 8.08 -22.17 25.27
N ASP A 133 7.03 -22.25 26.09
CA ASP A 133 6.46 -23.51 26.53
C ASP A 133 5.82 -24.31 25.39
N ASN A 134 5.42 -23.63 24.31
CA ASN A 134 4.77 -24.28 23.18
C ASN A 134 5.76 -24.95 22.20
N TYR A 135 7.07 -24.71 22.35
CA TYR A 135 8.13 -25.21 21.46
C TYR A 135 8.87 -26.46 21.99
N LYS A 136 8.21 -27.28 22.82
CA LYS A 136 8.81 -28.49 23.43
C LYS A 136 8.76 -29.75 22.53
N GLY A 137 8.34 -29.61 21.29
CA GLY A 137 8.21 -30.71 20.33
C GLY A 137 9.55 -31.26 19.85
N GLN A 138 9.51 -32.35 19.08
CA GLN A 138 10.69 -32.90 18.42
C GLN A 138 11.30 -31.88 17.45
N GLU A 139 12.62 -31.81 17.40
CA GLU A 139 13.34 -30.99 16.40
C GLU A 139 13.07 -31.53 14.99
N THR A 140 12.53 -30.68 14.12
CA THR A 140 12.41 -30.91 12.69
C THR A 140 13.42 -30.05 11.94
N TYR A 141 13.57 -30.26 10.64
CA TYR A 141 14.51 -29.48 9.83
C TYR A 141 13.90 -29.09 8.50
N PHE A 142 14.35 -27.95 7.99
CA PHE A 142 14.03 -27.42 6.68
C PHE A 142 15.30 -26.96 5.97
N LEU A 143 15.34 -27.11 4.66
CA LEU A 143 16.39 -26.49 3.87
C LEU A 143 16.11 -24.98 3.72
N ARG A 144 17.17 -24.17 3.69
CA ARG A 144 17.05 -22.72 3.40
C ARG A 144 16.34 -22.46 2.07
N SER A 145 16.50 -23.34 1.08
CA SER A 145 15.80 -23.26 -0.20
C SER A 145 14.29 -23.46 -0.07
N GLU A 146 13.84 -24.35 0.82
CA GLU A 146 12.43 -24.57 1.11
C GLU A 146 11.81 -23.37 1.81
N LEU A 147 12.50 -22.82 2.81
CA LEU A 147 12.05 -21.60 3.49
C LEU A 147 12.02 -20.39 2.55
N LYS A 148 12.98 -20.29 1.61
CA LYS A 148 12.96 -19.25 0.54
C LYS A 148 11.74 -19.40 -0.36
N LYS A 149 11.38 -20.64 -0.69
CA LYS A 149 10.18 -20.93 -1.47
C LYS A 149 8.92 -20.55 -0.67
N TRP A 150 8.85 -20.92 0.60
CA TRP A 150 7.72 -20.54 1.47
C TRP A 150 7.57 -19.03 1.62
N LEU A 151 8.69 -18.29 1.70
CA LEU A 151 8.66 -16.83 1.70
C LEU A 151 8.15 -16.28 0.35
N SER A 152 8.61 -16.84 -0.77
CA SER A 152 8.19 -16.41 -2.11
C SER A 152 6.71 -16.71 -2.39
N ASP A 153 6.21 -17.83 -1.86
CA ASP A 153 4.81 -18.25 -1.95
C ASP A 153 3.89 -17.48 -0.98
N GLY A 154 4.44 -16.58 -0.15
CA GLY A 154 3.68 -15.82 0.84
C GLY A 154 3.21 -16.65 2.05
N LYS A 155 3.79 -17.83 2.25
CA LYS A 155 3.47 -18.71 3.38
C LYS A 155 4.09 -18.23 4.69
N ILE A 156 5.27 -17.60 4.64
CA ILE A 156 5.93 -17.00 5.81
C ILE A 156 5.41 -15.57 5.98
N ASN A 157 4.91 -15.27 7.17
CA ASN A 157 4.33 -13.98 7.53
C ASN A 157 5.37 -13.02 8.10
N ASP A 158 6.22 -13.52 8.98
CA ASP A 158 7.30 -12.73 9.58
C ASP A 158 8.40 -13.64 10.13
N ILE A 159 9.58 -13.04 10.33
CA ILE A 159 10.73 -13.68 10.97
C ILE A 159 11.28 -12.69 11.99
N THR A 160 11.28 -13.07 13.27
CA THR A 160 11.77 -12.21 14.35
C THR A 160 13.29 -12.20 14.42
N GLU A 161 13.82 -11.15 15.04
CA GLU A 161 15.16 -11.21 15.63
C GLU A 161 15.24 -12.31 16.70
N PRO A 162 16.45 -12.77 17.07
CA PRO A 162 16.63 -13.76 18.13
C PRO A 162 15.95 -13.31 19.42
N GLN A 163 15.00 -14.12 19.88
CA GLN A 163 14.33 -13.84 21.15
C GLN A 163 15.16 -14.37 22.32
N THR A 164 15.07 -13.67 23.45
CA THR A 164 15.55 -14.17 24.74
C THR A 164 14.34 -14.65 25.50
N TYR A 165 14.05 -15.94 25.42
CA TYR A 165 13.14 -16.56 26.37
C TYR A 165 13.88 -16.66 27.69
N GLY A 166 13.37 -15.97 28.72
CA GLY A 166 13.93 -16.06 30.05
C GLY A 166 13.81 -17.49 30.56
N ASP A 167 14.93 -18.02 31.06
CA ASP A 167 14.98 -19.31 31.79
C ASP A 167 14.12 -19.29 33.06
#